data_AF-A0A965MI17-F1
#
_entry.id   AF-A0A965MI17-F1
#
_cell.length_a   1.000
_cell.length_b   1.000
_cell.length_c   1.000
_cell.angle_alpha   90.00
_cell.angle_beta   90.00
_cell.angle_gamma   90.00
#
_symmetry.space_group_name_H-M   'P 1'
#
loop_
_entity.id
_entity.type
_entity.pdbx_description
1 polymer ?
#
loop_
_entity_poly.entity_id
_entity_poly.type
_entity_poly.pdbx_seq_one_letter_code
_entity_poly.pdbx_strand_id
1 'polypeptide(L)' 'VVGSRMMGGGFGGCTINLVEEGFVNEFMDLASKAYKQKFDINLTSILVATSNGVETIKSE' A
#
# COMPACT_ATOMS: atom_id res chain seq x y z
N VAL A 1 10.08 -6.82 -5.59
CA VAL A 1 8.60 -6.92 -5.63
C VAL A 1 8.24 -8.23 -6.28
N VAL A 2 7.44 -9.07 -5.62
CA VAL A 2 7.02 -10.38 -6.14
C VAL A 2 5.81 -10.23 -7.06
N GLY A 3 4.93 -9.29 -6.76
CA GLY A 3 3.76 -8.99 -7.60
C GLY A 3 3.02 -7.75 -7.13
N SER A 4 2.18 -7.21 -8.00
CA SER A 4 1.34 -6.05 -7.72
C SER A 4 0.03 -6.11 -8.50
N ARG A 5 -1.01 -5.46 -7.96
CA ARG A 5 -2.28 -5.25 -8.66
C ARG A 5 -3.06 -4.07 -8.09
N MET A 6 -4.05 -3.60 -8.85
CA MET A 6 -5.08 -2.69 -8.35
C MET A 6 -5.96 -3.34 -7.28
N MET A 7 -6.38 -2.55 -6.29
CA MET A 7 -7.31 -2.94 -5.23
C MET A 7 -8.63 -2.15 -5.37
N GLY A 8 -9.77 -2.81 -5.18
CA GLY A 8 -11.09 -2.18 -5.28
C GLY A 8 -11.66 -2.14 -6.71
N GLY A 9 -12.59 -1.20 -6.95
CA GLY A 9 -13.37 -1.10 -8.19
C GLY A 9 -12.65 -0.50 -9.40
N GLY A 10 -11.48 0.12 -9.20
CA GLY A 10 -10.64 0.68 -10.27
C GLY A 10 -10.88 2.15 -10.60
N PHE A 11 -10.42 2.56 -11.80
CA PHE A 11 -10.40 3.96 -12.27
C PHE A 11 -9.63 4.93 -11.36
N GLY A 12 -8.59 4.41 -10.69
CA GLY A 12 -7.83 5.12 -9.66
C GLY A 12 -7.77 4.29 -8.38
N GLY A 13 -7.72 4.97 -7.23
CA GLY A 13 -7.72 4.32 -5.92
C GLY A 13 -6.35 3.79 -5.51
N CYS A 14 -6.34 2.58 -4.93
CA CYS A 14 -5.15 1.99 -4.30
C CYS A 14 -4.59 0.81 -5.10
N THR A 15 -3.32 0.51 -4.84
CA THR A 15 -2.66 -0.72 -5.30
C THR A 15 -2.16 -1.51 -4.09
N ILE A 16 -2.06 -2.82 -4.26
CA ILE A 16 -1.38 -3.70 -3.30
C ILE A 16 -0.13 -4.28 -3.96
N ASN A 17 0.97 -4.31 -3.22
CA ASN A 17 2.29 -4.74 -3.70
C ASN A 17 2.87 -5.71 -2.67
N LEU A 18 3.29 -6.89 -3.14
CA LEU A 18 4.00 -7.87 -2.31
C LEU A 18 5.50 -7.60 -2.46
N VAL A 19 6.12 -7.10 -1.40
CA VAL A 19 7.52 -6.65 -1.39
C VAL A 19 8.26 -7.42 -0.30
N GLU A 20 9.50 -7.79 -0.60
CA GLU A 20 10.42 -8.36 0.38
C GLU A 20 10.62 -7.36 1.53
N GLU A 21 10.56 -7.82 2.78
CA GLU A 21 10.50 -6.96 3.96
C GLU A 21 11.67 -5.95 4.04
N GLY A 22 12.89 -6.40 3.74
CA GLY A 22 14.09 -5.55 3.74
C GLY A 22 14.11 -4.47 2.65
N PHE A 23 13.22 -4.53 1.66
CA PHE A 23 13.18 -3.63 0.51
C PHE A 23 11.97 -2.69 0.51
N VAL A 24 11.12 -2.73 1.55
CA VAL A 24 9.87 -1.94 1.59
C VAL A 24 10.13 -0.43 1.52
N ASN A 25 11.07 0.09 2.31
CA ASN A 25 11.39 1.53 2.33
C ASN A 25 11.97 2.01 0.99
N GLU A 26 12.92 1.26 0.43
CA GLU A 26 13.50 1.59 -0.88
C GLU A 26 12.43 1.60 -1.98
N PHE A 27 11.55 0.59 -1.97
CA PHE A 27 10.44 0.52 -2.90
C PHE A 27 9.50 1.73 -2.77
N MET A 28 9.15 2.13 -1.55
CA MET A 28 8.29 3.30 -1.31
C MET A 28 8.92 4.59 -1.85
N ASP A 29 10.23 4.78 -1.66
CA ASP A 29 10.94 5.96 -2.17
C ASP A 29 10.98 6.00 -3.69
N LEU A 30 11.30 4.87 -4.33
CA LEU A 30 11.35 4.73 -5.77
C LEU A 30 9.97 4.97 -6.39
N ALA A 31 8.93 4.33 -5.83
CA ALA A 31 7.56 4.48 -6.30
C ALA A 31 7.05 5.92 -6.14
N SER A 32 7.33 6.56 -5.01
CA SER A 32 6.89 7.94 -4.75
C SER A 32 7.52 8.93 -5.72
N LYS A 33 8.84 8.83 -5.97
CA LYS A 33 9.55 9.67 -6.94
C LYS A 33 9.01 9.46 -8.35
N ALA A 34 8.88 8.21 -8.79
CA ALA A 34 8.39 7.88 -10.12
C ALA A 34 6.94 8.35 -10.34
N TYR A 35 6.07 8.16 -9.35
CA TYR A 35 4.67 8.56 -9.43
C TYR A 35 4.52 10.09 -9.48
N LYS A 36 5.25 10.82 -8.62
CA LYS A 36 5.27 12.29 -8.64
C LYS A 36 5.82 12.82 -9.96
N GLN A 37 6.90 12.26 -10.48
CA GLN A 37 7.47 12.68 -11.76
C GLN A 37 6.50 12.45 -12.93
N LYS A 38 5.77 11.33 -12.94
CA LYS A 38 4.92 10.95 -14.07
C LYS A 38 3.57 11.65 -14.06
N PHE A 39 2.99 11.86 -12.88
CA PHE A 39 1.60 12.30 -12.73
C PHE A 39 1.46 13.62 -11.95
N ASP A 40 2.55 14.16 -11.40
CA ASP A 40 2.55 15.32 -10.50
C ASP A 40 1.71 15.14 -9.22
N ILE A 41 1.44 13.89 -8.83
CA ILE A 41 0.68 13.56 -7.62
C ILE A 41 1.63 12.99 -6.56
N ASN A 42 1.48 13.43 -5.31
CA ASN A 42 2.22 12.84 -4.19
C ASN A 42 1.63 11.47 -3.83
N LEU A 43 2.46 10.43 -3.84
CA LEU A 43 2.04 9.08 -3.48
C LEU A 43 1.83 8.95 -1.96
N THR A 44 0.73 8.29 -1.55
CA THR A 44 0.50 7.89 -0.16
C THR A 44 0.75 6.40 -0.04
N SER A 45 1.74 6.03 0.76
CA SER A 45 2.05 4.63 1.08
C SER A 45 1.53 4.27 2.47
N ILE A 46 1.06 3.02 2.61
CA ILE A 46 0.65 2.44 3.89
C ILE A 46 1.27 1.05 4.01
N LEU A 47 1.97 0.79 5.12
CA LEU A 47 2.33 -0.57 5.51
C LEU A 47 1.12 -1.18 6.19
N VAL A 48 0.72 -2.36 5.73
CA VAL A 48 -0.46 -3.06 6.25
C VAL A 48 -0.09 -4.46 6.67
N ALA A 49 -0.72 -4.91 7.75
CA ALA A 49 -0.76 -6.31 8.18
C ALA A 49 -2.22 -6.75 8.25
N THR A 50 -2.48 -8.04 8.08
CA THR A 50 -3.82 -8.60 8.22
C THR A 50 -4.29 -8.46 9.67
N SER A 51 -5.51 -7.96 9.87
CA SER A 51 -6.11 -7.81 11.19
C SER A 51 -7.44 -8.56 11.27
N ASN A 52 -7.94 -8.74 12.49
CA ASN A 52 -9.31 -9.18 12.72
C ASN A 52 -10.31 -8.19 12.13
N GLY A 53 -11.50 -8.69 11.81
CA GLY A 53 -12.67 -7.88 11.50
C GLY A 53 -13.30 -7.25 12.75
N VAL A 54 -14.53 -6.78 12.63
CA VAL A 54 -15.27 -6.21 13.76
C VAL A 54 -15.52 -7.27 14.84
N GLU A 55 -15.28 -6.91 16.10
CA GLU A 55 -15.50 -7.77 17.27
C GLU A 55 -16.11 -6.99 18.44
N THR A 56 -16.85 -7.66 19.31
CA THR A 56 -17.39 -7.06 20.54
C THR A 56 -16.37 -7.23 21.66
N ILE A 57 -15.92 -6.11 22.22
CA ILE A 57 -15.07 -6.12 23.42
C ILE A 57 -15.99 -6.17 24.64
N LYS A 58 -15.90 -7.24 25.43
CA LYS A 58 -16.52 -7.26 26.76
C LYS A 58 -15.53 -6.64 27.72
N SER A 59 -15.86 -5.46 28.25
CA SER A 59 -15.17 -4.93 29.42
C SER A 59 -15.62 -5.75 30.64
N GLU A 60 -14.66 -6.33 31.36
CA GLU A 60 -14.87 -6.87 32.71
C GLU A 60 -15.10 -5.74 33.73
#